data_AF-A0A3D2S9N3-F1
#
_entry.id   AF-A0A3D2S9N3-F1
#
_cell.length_a   1.000
_cell.length_b   1.000
_cell.length_c   1.000
_cell.angle_alpha   90.00
_cell.angle_beta   90.00
_cell.angle_gamma   90.00
#
_symmetry.space_group_name_H-M   'P 1'
#
loop_
_entity.id
_entity.type
_entity.pdbx_description
1 polymer ?
#
loop_
_entity_poly.entity_id
_entity_poly.type
_entity_poly.pdbx_seq_one_letter_code
_entity_poly.pdbx_strand_id
1 'polypeptide(L)'
;SDLAISTDWGGQAIRDYLSATDWARTLPYVDGKRMAAVGASYGGYSVYMLAGVHEGRFASFIAHDGLFNLEAFYGTTEEMWFANWDMGGPFWESGVQDNSYKLFNPMHYVQDWDT
;
A
#
# COMPACT_ATOMS: atom_id res chain seq x y z
N SER A 1 13.12 -8.87 -11.53
CA SER A 1 13.68 -7.69 -12.23
C SER A 1 12.88 -6.49 -11.79
N ASP A 2 13.45 -5.28 -11.84
CA ASP A 2 12.84 -4.04 -11.30
C ASP A 2 11.46 -3.68 -11.92
N LEU A 3 11.07 -4.39 -12.98
CA LEU A 3 9.73 -4.41 -13.58
C LEU A 3 8.65 -5.10 -12.72
N ALA A 4 9.01 -5.84 -11.67
CA ALA A 4 8.05 -6.57 -10.83
C ALA A 4 7.39 -5.70 -9.74
N ILE A 5 7.81 -4.44 -9.57
CA ILE A 5 7.31 -3.54 -8.51
C ILE A 5 6.61 -2.31 -9.09
N SER A 6 7.10 -1.75 -10.20
CA SER A 6 6.42 -0.62 -10.88
C SER A 6 5.00 -1.04 -11.29
N THR A 7 4.02 -0.19 -11.01
CA THR A 7 2.57 -0.41 -11.16
C THR A 7 1.91 -1.45 -10.25
N ASP A 8 2.66 -2.20 -9.41
CA ASP A 8 2.14 -3.27 -8.54
C ASP A 8 2.33 -2.99 -7.03
N TRP A 9 2.42 -1.72 -6.65
CA TRP A 9 2.60 -1.29 -5.26
C TRP A 9 1.57 -1.90 -4.29
N GLY A 10 0.31 -2.00 -4.70
CA GLY A 10 -0.78 -2.57 -3.90
C GLY A 10 -0.96 -4.09 -4.08
N GLY A 11 -0.17 -4.70 -4.97
CA GLY A 11 -0.28 -6.12 -5.33
C GLY A 11 0.71 -6.98 -4.54
N GLN A 12 1.79 -7.42 -5.19
CA GLN A 12 2.71 -8.41 -4.60
C GLN A 12 3.36 -7.90 -3.32
N ALA A 13 3.72 -6.62 -3.27
CA ALA A 13 4.32 -6.02 -2.07
C ALA A 13 3.40 -6.13 -0.84
N ILE A 14 2.10 -5.86 -1.00
CA ILE A 14 1.13 -5.98 0.09
C ILE A 14 0.91 -7.44 0.48
N ARG A 15 0.82 -8.36 -0.51
CA ARG A 15 0.72 -9.81 -0.24
C ARG A 15 1.92 -10.33 0.52
N ASP A 16 3.12 -9.84 0.22
CA ASP A 16 4.35 -10.22 0.92
C ASP A 16 4.31 -9.73 2.38
N TYR A 17 3.83 -8.50 2.64
CA TYR A 17 3.65 -8.02 4.03
C TYR A 17 2.66 -8.87 4.83
N LEU A 18 1.52 -9.25 4.23
CA LEU A 18 0.53 -10.12 4.88
C LEU A 18 1.12 -11.51 5.16
N SER A 19 1.85 -12.07 4.19
CA SER A 19 2.48 -13.39 4.33
C SER A 19 3.58 -13.40 5.40
N ALA A 20 4.42 -12.35 5.43
CA ALA A 20 5.44 -12.17 6.46
C ALA A 20 4.81 -11.99 7.84
N THR A 21 3.67 -11.29 7.92
CA THR A 21 2.90 -11.11 9.16
C THR A 21 2.35 -12.44 9.65
N ASP A 22 1.74 -13.23 8.77
CA ASP A 22 1.19 -14.55 9.11
C ASP A 22 2.29 -15.50 9.60
N TRP A 23 3.46 -15.48 8.95
CA TRP A 23 4.63 -16.21 9.44
C TRP A 23 5.09 -15.70 10.82
N ALA A 24 5.21 -14.37 10.99
CA ALA A 24 5.66 -13.78 12.25
C ALA A 24 4.74 -14.14 13.42
N ARG A 25 3.42 -14.26 13.20
CA ARG A 25 2.44 -14.72 14.20
C ARG A 25 2.72 -16.13 14.73
N THR A 26 3.44 -16.96 13.98
CA THR A 26 3.79 -18.33 14.42
C THR A 26 4.98 -18.36 15.38
N LEU A 27 5.73 -17.25 15.51
CA LEU A 27 6.91 -17.19 16.36
C LEU A 27 6.50 -17.15 17.84
N PRO A 28 7.12 -17.96 18.71
CA PRO A 28 6.66 -18.15 20.10
C PRO A 28 6.80 -16.89 20.99
N TYR A 29 7.56 -15.90 20.53
CA TYR A 29 7.79 -14.63 21.22
C TYR A 29 6.96 -13.47 20.63
N VAL A 30 6.14 -13.71 19.61
CA VAL A 30 5.26 -12.71 19.00
C VAL A 30 3.86 -12.86 19.57
N ASP A 31 3.30 -11.77 20.08
CA ASP A 31 1.88 -11.73 20.42
C ASP A 31 1.05 -11.40 19.18
N GLY A 32 0.57 -12.45 18.51
CA GLY A 32 -0.22 -12.33 17.29
C GLY A 32 -1.57 -11.62 17.44
N LYS A 33 -2.01 -11.24 18.66
CA LYS A 33 -3.20 -10.41 18.88
C LYS A 33 -2.88 -8.93 19.05
N ARG A 34 -1.60 -8.56 19.19
CA ARG A 34 -1.13 -7.19 19.44
C ARG A 34 -0.06 -6.76 18.45
N MET A 35 -0.27 -7.08 17.17
CA MET A 35 0.62 -6.67 16.08
C MET A 35 0.22 -5.31 15.53
N ALA A 36 1.19 -4.52 15.09
CA ALA A 36 0.97 -3.19 14.50
C ALA A 36 1.73 -3.05 13.19
N ALA A 37 1.17 -2.28 12.25
CA ALA A 37 1.85 -1.90 11.02
C ALA A 37 2.29 -0.43 11.10
N VAL A 38 3.58 -0.17 10.85
CA VAL A 38 4.17 1.18 10.94
C VAL A 38 5.03 1.43 9.71
N GLY A 39 4.91 2.62 9.11
CA GLY A 39 5.67 2.94 7.90
C GLY A 39 5.69 4.43 7.57
N ALA A 40 6.75 4.84 6.89
CA ALA A 40 6.93 6.20 6.39
C ALA A 40 7.10 6.21 4.86
N SER A 41 6.70 7.30 4.19
CA SER A 41 6.81 7.44 2.73
C SER A 41 6.10 6.28 2.00
N TYR A 42 6.78 5.51 1.15
CA TYR A 42 6.22 4.29 0.55
C TYR A 42 5.70 3.30 1.61
N GLY A 43 6.39 3.18 2.75
CA GLY A 43 5.90 2.40 3.89
C GLY A 43 4.61 2.97 4.48
N GLY A 44 4.41 4.29 4.44
CA GLY A 44 3.17 4.94 4.85
C GLY A 44 2.01 4.61 3.89
N TYR A 45 2.27 4.62 2.57
CA TYR A 45 1.34 4.09 1.57
C TYR A 45 0.96 2.63 1.88
N SER A 46 1.95 1.79 2.15
CA SER A 46 1.74 0.37 2.48
C SER A 46 0.87 0.19 3.72
N VAL A 47 1.06 1.03 4.75
CA VAL A 47 0.21 1.03 5.95
C VAL A 47 -1.23 1.39 5.61
N TYR A 48 -1.48 2.41 4.78
CA TYR A 48 -2.83 2.76 4.34
C TYR A 48 -3.49 1.64 3.53
N MET A 49 -2.74 0.97 2.65
CA MET A 49 -3.24 -0.20 1.94
C MET A 49 -3.58 -1.34 2.92
N LEU A 50 -2.65 -1.69 3.82
CA LEU A 50 -2.84 -2.76 4.79
C LEU A 50 -4.06 -2.52 5.68
N ALA A 51 -4.32 -1.28 6.09
CA ALA A 51 -5.50 -0.92 6.87
C ALA A 51 -6.82 -1.35 6.19
N GLY A 52 -6.87 -1.42 4.86
CA GLY A 52 -8.06 -1.88 4.13
C GLY A 52 -8.07 -3.34 3.71
N VAL A 53 -6.95 -4.07 3.84
CA VAL A 53 -6.83 -5.46 3.34
C VAL A 53 -6.22 -6.46 4.34
N HIS A 54 -6.04 -6.06 5.61
CA HIS A 54 -5.34 -6.90 6.58
C HIS A 54 -6.14 -8.06 7.16
N GLU A 55 -7.47 -8.05 7.06
CA GLU A 55 -8.35 -9.12 7.57
C GLU A 55 -8.09 -9.45 9.05
N GLY A 56 -8.00 -8.43 9.92
CA GLY A 56 -7.80 -8.62 11.36
C GLY A 56 -6.39 -9.06 11.79
N ARG A 57 -5.37 -8.90 10.93
CA ARG A 57 -3.96 -9.19 11.28
C ARG A 57 -3.30 -8.17 12.21
N PHE A 58 -3.67 -6.90 12.13
CA PHE A 58 -3.08 -5.82 12.93
C PHE A 58 -4.14 -5.19 13.83
N ALA A 59 -3.71 -4.78 15.02
CA ALA A 59 -4.53 -4.08 16.01
C ALA A 59 -4.31 -2.56 15.98
N SER A 60 -3.32 -2.07 15.21
CA SER A 60 -3.07 -0.63 15.03
C SER A 60 -2.20 -0.35 13.80
N PHE A 61 -2.35 0.87 13.28
CA PHE A 61 -1.67 1.37 12.08
C PHE A 61 -1.08 2.75 12.35
N ILE A 62 0.18 2.96 11.94
CA ILE A 62 0.86 4.26 12.03
C ILE A 62 1.51 4.56 10.68
N ALA A 63 0.94 5.51 9.94
CA ALA A 63 1.47 5.98 8.66
C ALA A 63 2.07 7.38 8.82
N HIS A 64 3.21 7.62 8.18
CA HIS A 64 3.88 8.92 8.17
C HIS A 64 4.25 9.33 6.73
N ASP A 65 3.86 10.53 6.29
CA ASP A 65 4.18 11.08 4.97
C ASP A 65 3.94 10.11 3.79
N GLY A 66 2.91 9.26 3.90
CA GLY A 66 2.57 8.26 2.90
C GLY A 66 1.56 8.77 1.87
N LEU A 67 1.61 8.22 0.66
CA LEU A 67 0.63 8.50 -0.36
C LEU A 67 -0.68 7.78 -0.04
N PHE A 68 -1.75 8.54 0.20
CA PHE A 68 -3.08 8.01 0.50
C PHE A 68 -4.01 8.02 -0.73
N ASN A 69 -3.88 9.04 -1.59
CA ASN A 69 -4.63 9.19 -2.83
C ASN A 69 -3.66 9.36 -4.00
N LEU A 70 -3.56 8.34 -4.85
CA LEU A 70 -2.61 8.33 -5.97
C LEU A 70 -3.01 9.27 -7.11
N GLU A 71 -4.30 9.49 -7.34
CA GLU A 71 -4.79 10.46 -8.34
C GLU A 71 -4.43 11.90 -7.95
N ALA A 72 -4.68 12.25 -6.68
CA ALA A 72 -4.31 13.56 -6.15
C ALA A 72 -2.80 13.77 -6.21
N PHE A 73 -2.02 12.76 -5.80
CA PHE A 73 -0.56 12.80 -5.89
C PHE A 73 -0.07 13.11 -7.30
N TYR A 74 -0.57 12.38 -8.31
CA TYR A 74 -0.17 12.57 -9.69
C TYR A 74 -0.47 13.99 -10.19
N GLY A 75 -1.61 14.58 -9.78
CA GLY A 75 -2.00 15.93 -10.18
C GLY A 75 -1.24 17.06 -9.49
N THR A 76 -0.60 16.82 -8.35
CA THR A 76 0.03 17.87 -7.53
C THR A 76 1.54 17.76 -7.38
N THR A 77 2.13 16.63 -7.77
CA THR A 77 3.57 16.40 -7.57
C THR A 77 4.43 17.16 -8.57
N GLU A 78 5.55 17.70 -8.11
CA GLU A 78 6.61 18.25 -8.98
C GLU A 78 7.56 17.15 -9.48
N GLU A 79 7.48 15.96 -8.90
CA GLU A 79 8.37 14.83 -9.15
C GLU A 79 7.80 13.88 -10.22
N MET A 80 7.51 14.43 -11.41
CA MET A 80 6.82 13.72 -12.50
C MET A 80 7.53 12.46 -13.00
N TRP A 81 8.84 12.31 -12.76
CA TRP A 81 9.55 11.08 -13.09
C TRP A 81 9.01 9.89 -12.28
N PHE A 82 8.91 10.04 -10.94
CA PHE A 82 8.36 8.99 -10.07
C PHE A 82 6.88 8.74 -10.36
N ALA A 83 6.10 9.81 -10.56
CA ALA A 83 4.68 9.68 -10.88
C ALA A 83 4.43 8.83 -12.14
N ASN A 84 5.22 9.04 -13.20
CA ASN A 84 5.11 8.27 -14.44
C ASN A 84 5.70 6.86 -14.31
N TRP A 85 6.84 6.74 -13.63
CA TRP A 85 7.54 5.47 -13.51
C TRP A 85 6.80 4.49 -12.60
N ASP A 86 6.36 4.93 -11.42
CA ASP A 86 5.77 4.06 -10.42
C ASP A 86 4.29 3.80 -10.68
N MET A 87 3.53 4.82 -11.08
CA MET A 87 2.11 4.65 -11.40
C MET A 87 1.88 4.17 -12.83
N GLY A 88 2.89 4.22 -13.70
CA GLY A 88 2.79 3.80 -15.10
C GLY A 88 2.19 4.84 -16.05
N GLY A 89 1.92 6.07 -15.57
CA GLY A 89 1.38 7.16 -16.37
C GLY A 89 0.20 7.88 -15.71
N PRO A 90 -0.44 8.84 -16.42
CA PRO A 90 -1.54 9.63 -15.88
C PRO A 90 -2.84 8.83 -15.74
N PHE A 91 -3.63 9.14 -14.70
CA PHE A 91 -4.87 8.43 -14.38
C PHE A 91 -6.04 8.67 -15.35
N TRP A 92 -5.96 9.70 -16.20
CA TRP A 92 -6.99 9.98 -17.22
C TRP A 92 -6.79 9.22 -18.54
N GLU A 93 -5.67 8.52 -18.69
CA GLU A 93 -5.43 7.60 -19.80
C GLU A 93 -5.81 6.17 -19.40
N SER A 94 -6.03 5.30 -20.38
CA SER A 94 -6.27 3.87 -20.14
C SER A 94 -5.01 3.06 -20.45
N GLY A 95 -4.62 2.17 -19.54
CA GLY A 95 -3.44 1.33 -19.75
C GLY A 95 -3.04 0.53 -18.51
N VAL A 96 -1.75 0.19 -18.40
CA VAL A 96 -1.20 -0.56 -17.27
C VAL A 96 -1.35 0.18 -15.93
N GLN A 97 -1.37 1.51 -15.98
CA GLN A 97 -1.55 2.39 -14.83
C GLN A 97 -2.94 2.27 -14.18
N ASP A 98 -3.94 1.75 -14.89
CA ASP A 98 -5.29 1.54 -14.35
C ASP A 98 -5.24 0.75 -13.03
N ASN A 99 -4.31 -0.20 -12.91
CA ASN A 99 -4.13 -0.98 -11.68
C ASN A 99 -3.71 -0.08 -10.50
N SER A 100 -2.74 0.81 -10.72
CA SER A 100 -2.26 1.73 -9.68
C SER A 100 -3.39 2.57 -9.12
N TYR A 101 -4.24 3.14 -9.98
CA TYR A 101 -5.30 4.05 -9.54
C TYR A 101 -6.57 3.33 -9.07
N LYS A 102 -6.97 2.21 -9.70
CA LYS A 102 -8.25 1.54 -9.41
C LYS A 102 -8.15 0.45 -8.35
N LEU A 103 -7.02 -0.27 -8.31
CA LEU A 103 -6.84 -1.43 -7.42
C LEU A 103 -5.84 -1.14 -6.30
N PHE A 104 -4.89 -0.25 -6.53
CA PHE A 104 -3.77 -0.04 -5.59
C PHE A 104 -3.77 1.35 -4.97
N ASN A 105 -4.92 2.03 -4.98
CA ASN A 105 -5.10 3.34 -4.38
C ASN A 105 -5.79 3.21 -2.99
N PRO A 106 -5.11 3.52 -1.87
CA PRO A 106 -5.62 3.25 -0.54
C PRO A 106 -6.98 3.90 -0.24
N MET A 107 -7.25 5.06 -0.85
CA MET A 107 -8.51 5.78 -0.66
C MET A 107 -9.75 4.95 -1.04
N HIS A 108 -9.62 3.91 -1.87
CA HIS A 108 -10.72 3.04 -2.27
C HIS A 108 -11.04 1.93 -1.27
N TYR A 109 -10.29 1.82 -0.17
CA TYR A 109 -10.44 0.76 0.83
C TYR A 109 -10.80 1.28 2.22
N VAL A 110 -11.08 2.58 2.37
CA VAL A 110 -11.35 3.22 3.67
C VAL A 110 -12.58 2.62 4.36
N GLN A 111 -13.57 2.15 3.59
CA GLN A 111 -14.76 1.49 4.12
C GLN A 111 -14.44 0.17 4.86
N ASP A 112 -13.29 -0.43 4.58
CA ASP A 112 -12.86 -1.72 5.12
C ASP A 112 -11.86 -1.56 6.29
N TRP A 113 -11.60 -0.32 6.73
CA TRP A 113 -10.66 -0.06 7.82
C TRP A 113 -11.25 -0.46 9.19
N ASP A 114 -10.52 -1.32 9.91
CA ASP A 114 -10.84 -1.73 11.29
C ASP A 114 -9.60 -1.83 12.20
N THR A 115 -9.81 -2.18 13.47
CA THR A 115 -8.76 -2.49 14.46
C THR A 115 -9.24 -3.55 15.45
#